data_AF-X1QUN5-F1
#
_entry.id   AF-X1QUN5-F1
#
_cell.length_a   1.000
_cell.length_b   1.000
_cell.length_c   1.000
_cell.angle_alpha   90.00
_cell.angle_beta   90.00
_cell.angle_gamma   90.00
#
_symmetry.space_group_name_H-M   'P 1'
#
loop_
_entity.id
_entity.type
_entity.pdbx_description
1 polymer ?
#
loop_
_entity_poly.entity_id
_entity_poly.type
_entity_poly.pdbx_seq_one_letter_code
_entity_poly.pdbx_strand_id
1 'polypeptide(L)' 'MLNQVEMGKMIGREVAELLDLSLRHVRRILAAYRREGAAALAHGNRGRKPHHALDSSLMKQV' A
#
# COMPACT_ATOMS: atom_id res chain seq x y z
N MET A 1 -8.45 8.66 4.03
CA MET A 1 -9.40 7.77 3.33
C MET A 1 -9.72 6.50 4.11
N LEU A 2 -8.76 5.62 4.44
CA LEU A 2 -9.06 4.33 5.09
C LEU A 2 -9.73 4.50 6.47
N ASN A 3 -9.27 5.47 7.27
CA ASN A 3 -9.93 5.85 8.52
C ASN A 3 -11.39 6.29 8.32
N GLN A 4 -11.73 6.90 7.18
CA GLN A 4 -13.11 7.29 6.91
C GLN A 4 -14.00 6.05 6.71
N VAL A 5 -13.45 4.97 6.15
CA VAL A 5 -14.16 3.68 6.06
C VAL A 5 -14.32 3.03 7.44
N GLU A 6 -13.28 3.05 8.28
CA GLU A 6 -13.38 2.55 9.67
C GLU A 6 -14.40 3.33 10.50
N MET A 7 -14.51 4.63 10.28
CA MET A 7 -15.48 5.51 10.95
C MET A 7 -16.89 5.42 10.34
N GLY A 8 -17.11 4.61 9.30
CA GLY A 8 -18.39 4.50 8.59
C GLY A 8 -18.78 5.76 7.80
N LYS A 9 -17.84 6.69 7.59
CA LYS A 9 -18.05 7.95 6.85
C LYS A 9 -17.90 7.81 5.33
N MET A 10 -17.38 6.66 4.88
CA MET A 10 -17.15 6.35 3.47
C MET A 10 -17.25 4.83 3.28
N ILE A 11 -17.76 4.38 2.14
CA ILE A 11 -17.80 2.95 1.81
C ILE A 11 -16.56 2.53 0.99
N GLY A 12 -16.25 1.24 1.01
CA GLY A 12 -15.08 0.71 0.30
C GLY A 12 -15.09 0.95 -1.22
N ARG A 13 -16.27 1.13 -1.84
CA ARG A 13 -16.39 1.43 -3.28
C ARG A 13 -15.93 2.85 -3.61
N GLU A 14 -16.31 3.83 -2.80
CA GLU A 14 -15.88 5.23 -2.98
C GLU A 14 -14.36 5.35 -2.85
N VAL A 15 -13.76 4.64 -1.89
CA VAL A 15 -12.30 4.59 -1.76
C VAL A 15 -11.63 3.88 -2.94
N ALA A 16 -12.26 2.84 -3.48
CA ALA A 16 -11.75 2.11 -4.63
C ALA A 16 -11.66 3.02 -5.87
N GLU A 17 -12.70 3.81 -6.12
CA GLU A 17 -12.74 4.80 -7.19
C GLU A 17 -11.72 5.92 -6.98
N LEU A 18 -11.67 6.50 -5.76
CA LEU A 18 -10.73 7.58 -5.44
C LEU A 18 -9.25 7.18 -5.60
N LEU A 19 -8.93 5.92 -5.30
CA LEU A 19 -7.57 5.40 -5.34
C LEU A 19 -7.21 4.71 -6.64
N ASP A 20 -8.14 4.62 -7.58
CA ASP A 20 -8.00 3.81 -8.79
C ASP A 20 -7.56 2.37 -8.48
N LEU A 21 -8.20 1.78 -7.47
CA LEU A 21 -7.94 0.42 -7.01
C LEU A 21 -9.21 -0.43 -7.12
N SER A 22 -9.04 -1.73 -7.32
CA SER A 22 -10.20 -2.63 -7.19
C SER A 22 -10.72 -2.66 -5.74
N LEU A 23 -12.04 -2.85 -5.58
CA LEU A 23 -12.66 -3.04 -4.26
C LEU A 23 -12.02 -4.20 -3.47
N ARG A 24 -11.54 -5.24 -4.16
CA ARG A 24 -10.78 -6.34 -3.53
C ARG A 24 -9.46 -5.84 -2.94
N HIS A 25 -8.74 -4.97 -3.66
CA HIS A 25 -7.48 -4.41 -3.17
C HIS A 25 -7.73 -3.52 -1.94
N VAL A 26 -8.74 -2.65 -1.99
CA VAL A 26 -9.14 -1.83 -0.83
C VAL A 26 -9.45 -2.69 0.40
N ARG A 27 -10.23 -3.78 0.25
CA ARG A 27 -10.52 -4.70 1.35
C ARG A 27 -9.28 -5.36 1.93
N ARG A 28 -8.31 -5.75 1.10
CA ARG A 28 -7.03 -6.30 1.56
C ARG A 28 -6.22 -5.28 2.35
N ILE A 29 -6.17 -4.03 1.87
CA ILE A 29 -5.50 -2.94 2.56
C ILE A 29 -6.17 -2.67 3.92
N LEU A 30 -7.51 -2.58 3.97
CA LEU A 30 -8.25 -2.41 5.22
C LEU A 30 -8.01 -3.55 6.20
N ALA A 31 -8.00 -4.80 5.74
CA ALA A 31 -7.72 -5.95 6.59
C ALA A 31 -6.29 -5.89 7.20
N ALA A 32 -5.29 -5.47 6.43
CA ALA A 32 -3.95 -5.26 6.95
C ALA A 32 -3.88 -4.06 7.91
N TYR A 33 -4.51 -2.94 7.54
CA TYR A 33 -4.58 -1.73 8.35
C TYR A 33 -5.26 -1.95 9.71
N ARG A 34 -6.29 -2.79 9.79
CA ARG A 34 -6.92 -3.16 11.07
C ARG A 34 -6.01 -3.97 11.99
N ARG A 35 -5.12 -4.79 11.43
CA ARG A 35 -4.20 -5.64 12.21
C ARG A 35 -2.96 -4.88 12.66
N GLU A 36 -2.41 -4.03 11.80
CA GLU A 36 -1.07 -3.44 11.96
C GLU A 36 -1.09 -1.91 11.98
N GLY A 37 -2.27 -1.29 11.85
CA GLY A 37 -2.43 0.15 11.75
C GLY A 37 -1.78 0.73 10.49
N ALA A 38 -1.27 1.96 10.59
CA ALA A 38 -0.59 2.64 9.50
C ALA A 38 0.67 1.90 9.01
N ALA A 39 1.27 1.03 9.82
CA ALA A 39 2.44 0.25 9.43
C ALA A 39 2.16 -0.70 8.25
N ALA A 40 0.92 -1.20 8.11
CA ALA A 40 0.49 -2.03 6.99
C ALA A 40 0.62 -1.36 5.61
N LEU A 41 0.66 -0.02 5.57
CA LEU A 41 0.80 0.72 4.33
C LEU A 41 2.26 0.79 3.86
N ALA A 42 3.21 0.37 4.69
CA ALA A 42 4.57 0.25 4.27
C ALA A 42 4.76 -0.94 3.33
N HIS A 43 5.47 -0.72 2.24
CA HIS A 43 5.86 -1.82 1.36
C HIS A 43 6.79 -2.78 2.10
N GLY A 44 6.59 -4.09 1.94
CA GLY A 44 7.39 -5.10 2.63
C GLY A 44 8.89 -5.06 2.31
N ASN A 45 9.26 -4.47 1.17
CA ASN A 45 10.66 -4.26 0.78
C ASN A 45 11.17 -2.85 1.13
N ARG A 46 10.39 -2.00 1.81
CA ARG A 46 10.85 -0.68 2.20
C ARG A 46 12.11 -0.81 3.08
N GLY A 47 13.17 -0.11 2.70
CA GLY A 47 14.46 -0.16 3.41
C GLY A 47 15.31 -1.41 3.16
N ARG A 48 14.86 -2.36 2.33
CA ARG A 48 15.62 -3.56 1.98
C ARG A 48 16.26 -3.42 0.60
N LYS A 49 17.53 -3.81 0.46
CA LYS A 49 18.18 -3.95 -0.85
C LYS A 49 17.58 -5.18 -1.56
N PRO A 50 17.05 -5.06 -2.79
CA PRO A 50 16.60 -6.21 -3.56
C PRO A 50 17.75 -7.21 -3.76
N HIS A 51 17.44 -8.51 -3.75
CA HIS A 51 18.44 -9.56 -3.93
C HIS A 51 19.20 -9.45 -5.26
N HIS A 52 18.52 -8.97 -6.31
CA HIS A 52 19.09 -8.74 -7.64
C HIS A 52 19.37 -7.26 -7.93
N ALA A 53 19.60 -6.45 -6.89
CA ALA A 53 20.02 -5.07 -7.10
C ALA A 53 21.38 -5.06 -7.82
N LEU A 54 21.49 -4.27 -8.88
CA LEU A 54 22.75 -4.02 -9.58
C LEU A 54 23.79 -3.48 -8.60
N ASP A 55 25.06 -3.78 -8.88
CA ASP A 55 26.15 -3.19 -8.13
C ASP A 55 26.07 -1.65 -8.23
N SER A 56 26.38 -0.96 -7.14
CA SER A 56 26.38 0.51 -7.12
C SER A 56 27.31 1.11 -8.18
N SER A 57 28.37 0.39 -8.56
CA SER A 57 29.28 0.78 -9.65
C SER A 57 28.65 0.69 -11.05
N LEU A 58 27.58 -0.08 -11.22
CA LEU A 58 26.84 -0.26 -12.48
C LEU A 58 25.62 0.69 -12.62
N MET A 59 25.35 1.57 -11.65
CA MET A 59 24.16 2.44 -11.62
C MET A 59 24.17 3.66 -12.58
N LYS A 60 24.74 3.55 -13.79
CA LYS A 60 24.63 4.54 -14.90
C LYS A 60 24.30 3.79 -16.19
N GLN A 61 23.38 4.16 -17.08
CA GLN A 61 22.58 5.36 -17.38
C GLN A 61 21.26 4.91 -18.05
N VAL A 62 20.14 5.57 -17.72
CA VAL A 62 19.06 5.94 -18.66
C VAL A 62 18.60 7.34 -18.26
#